data_AF-A0A942GV04-F1
#
_entry.id   AF-A0A942GV04-F1
#
_cell.length_a   1.000
_cell.length_b   1.000
_cell.length_c   1.000
_cell.angle_alpha   90.00
_cell.angle_beta   90.00
_cell.angle_gamma   90.00
#
_symmetry.space_group_name_H-M   'P 1'
#
loop_
_entity.id
_entity.type
_entity.pdbx_description
1 polymer ?
#
loop_
_entity_poly.entity_id
_entity_poly.type
_entity_poly.pdbx_seq_one_letter_code
_entity_poly.pdbx_strand_id
1 'polypeptide(L)'
;MKHLNLILVGSLAPFAACAQTIPNPQIDSWYTMLSGRYARVVQVRGGQPTTTWPSPDLPNFGGGQTLPAYSDVQQVGYSAGWIYVLATGLASHQMGPWYVDVQHVLGNWPSNQNLMMRFSRSPRPATQHQLTGGGAQGLWVNGVAMFNMLDTFAWNSQTMRDEPSMNRPSAIWWRNAVLAEANSFDAGNAHQPPSGQYHYHDNPVALRAQLGDHVAIDPLTHKYLETNLGGHSKILGWADDGYPVYGPYGFANPNDPTSPIVRMRTGYILRNGQFGTTNLAATGRHSLGHWAAQLHNVAMQLAPNQFGPNVDQIHPLGIYTEDFDFLGDLGGQVGRDFDLDPFNGRFCKTPEYPNGTYAYFVTINPDGSPAYPYTIGRQFFGEASGGIVQKLTEVVTLARNAGPFSPTKILRLTRSGQIAITFSSVEGGHYKIEASDGTSGNWVLVAQDLRSAGLTTIYHTDAGYSGPSAIFRITLTSLEPYDVTGRPSSNLP
;
A
#
# COMPACT_ATOMS: atom_id res chain seq x y z
N MET A 1 -26.16 -9.69 -10.51
CA MET A 1 -25.32 -10.76 -11.10
C MET A 1 -25.28 -10.57 -12.60
N LYS A 2 -24.13 -10.17 -13.16
CA LYS A 2 -24.00 -9.86 -14.60
C LYS A 2 -23.59 -11.14 -15.34
N HIS A 3 -24.45 -11.64 -16.22
CA HIS A 3 -24.18 -12.76 -17.11
C HIS A 3 -23.33 -12.29 -18.29
N LEU A 4 -22.23 -12.99 -18.57
CA LEU A 4 -21.45 -12.79 -19.80
C LEU A 4 -21.91 -13.83 -20.82
N ASN A 5 -22.55 -13.38 -21.90
CA ASN A 5 -22.85 -14.20 -23.08
C ASN A 5 -21.83 -13.86 -24.16
N LEU A 6 -21.14 -14.85 -24.73
CA LEU A 6 -20.30 -14.67 -25.91
C LEU A 6 -21.05 -15.23 -27.12
N ILE A 7 -21.37 -14.38 -28.10
CA ILE A 7 -21.99 -14.80 -29.36
C ILE A 7 -20.87 -14.94 -30.40
N LEU A 8 -20.77 -16.10 -31.04
CA LEU A 8 -19.94 -16.29 -32.23
C LEU A 8 -20.79 -15.92 -33.46
N VAL A 9 -20.56 -14.77 -34.08
CA VAL A 9 -21.12 -14.45 -35.40
C VAL A 9 -19.99 -14.45 -36.43
N GLY A 10 -20.02 -15.42 -37.33
CA GLY A 10 -19.22 -15.42 -38.55
C GLY A 10 -19.77 -14.39 -39.54
N SER A 11 -19.32 -13.15 -39.43
CA SER A 11 -19.37 -12.15 -40.50
C SER A 11 -18.35 -11.04 -40.18
N LEU A 12 -17.47 -10.74 -41.13
CA LEU A 12 -16.48 -9.66 -41.04
C LEU A 12 -17.19 -8.30 -40.88
N ALA A 13 -17.41 -7.87 -39.63
CA ALA A 13 -17.76 -6.51 -39.29
C ALA A 13 -16.47 -5.68 -39.17
N PRO A 14 -16.46 -4.41 -39.60
CA PRO A 14 -15.27 -3.57 -39.55
C PRO A 14 -14.83 -3.42 -38.10
N PHE A 15 -13.52 -3.53 -37.85
CA PHE A 15 -12.91 -3.25 -36.56
C PHE A 15 -13.36 -1.86 -36.09
N ALA A 16 -14.32 -1.82 -35.16
CA ALA A 16 -14.55 -0.63 -34.37
C ALA A 16 -13.24 -0.38 -33.62
N ALA A 17 -12.54 0.70 -33.99
CA ALA A 17 -11.42 1.19 -33.22
C ALA A 17 -11.91 1.36 -31.77
N CYS A 18 -11.48 0.47 -30.89
CA CYS A 18 -11.76 0.56 -29.47
C CYS A 18 -11.14 1.89 -29.04
N ALA A 19 -11.97 2.87 -28.68
CA ALA A 19 -11.48 4.14 -28.18
C ALA A 19 -10.53 3.82 -27.01
N GLN A 20 -9.25 4.14 -27.16
CA GLN A 20 -8.31 4.05 -26.05
C GLN A 20 -8.84 4.95 -24.95
N THR A 21 -9.38 4.36 -23.90
CA THR A 21 -9.72 5.06 -22.67
C THR A 21 -8.43 5.73 -22.19
N ILE A 22 -8.44 7.07 -22.10
CA ILE A 22 -7.32 7.82 -21.54
C ILE A 22 -7.04 7.22 -20.16
N PRO A 23 -5.82 6.70 -19.91
CA PRO A 23 -5.47 6.13 -18.61
C PRO A 23 -5.78 7.13 -17.50
N ASN A 24 -6.50 6.69 -16.48
CA ASN A 24 -6.81 7.50 -15.32
C ASN A 24 -6.00 6.95 -14.15
N PRO A 25 -4.85 7.55 -13.79
CA PRO A 25 -3.99 7.01 -12.73
C PRO A 25 -4.72 6.83 -11.40
N GLN A 26 -5.69 7.70 -11.08
CA GLN A 26 -6.48 7.62 -9.85
C GLN A 26 -7.42 6.41 -9.78
N ILE A 27 -7.71 5.78 -10.93
CA ILE A 27 -8.54 4.57 -11.05
C ILE A 27 -7.68 3.34 -11.37
N ASP A 28 -6.65 3.52 -12.19
CA ASP A 28 -5.91 2.44 -12.83
C ASP A 28 -4.69 1.97 -12.02
N SER A 29 -4.21 2.76 -11.05
CA SER A 29 -3.03 2.41 -10.24
C SER A 29 -3.29 1.33 -9.20
N TRP A 30 -4.55 1.10 -8.81
CA TRP A 30 -4.91 0.18 -7.73
C TRP A 30 -4.61 -1.28 -8.11
N TYR A 31 -3.87 -1.97 -7.23
CA TYR A 31 -3.46 -3.34 -7.44
C TYR A 31 -4.62 -4.30 -7.18
N THR A 32 -5.13 -4.88 -8.27
CA THR A 32 -6.26 -5.82 -8.22
C THR A 32 -5.92 -7.22 -8.73
N MET A 33 -4.67 -7.44 -9.15
CA MET A 33 -4.28 -8.64 -9.91
C MET A 33 -4.41 -9.93 -9.08
N LEU A 34 -4.04 -9.86 -7.80
CA LEU A 34 -4.05 -11.02 -6.91
C LEU A 34 -5.18 -10.94 -5.88
N SER A 35 -6.09 -9.97 -5.97
CA SER A 35 -7.11 -9.79 -4.94
C SER A 35 -8.07 -10.97 -4.78
N GLY A 36 -8.21 -11.81 -5.81
CA GLY A 36 -8.97 -13.07 -5.76
C GLY A 36 -8.31 -14.18 -4.94
N ARG A 37 -7.16 -13.90 -4.33
CA ARG A 37 -6.38 -14.80 -3.47
C ARG A 37 -6.59 -14.42 -2.01
N TYR A 38 -6.64 -15.42 -1.13
CA TYR A 38 -6.62 -15.16 0.30
C TYR A 38 -5.27 -14.61 0.75
N ALA A 39 -5.30 -13.62 1.64
CA ALA A 39 -4.13 -13.15 2.36
C ALA A 39 -3.47 -14.31 3.11
N ARG A 40 -2.14 -14.27 3.23
CA ARG A 40 -1.37 -15.33 3.86
C ARG A 40 -0.29 -14.77 4.77
N VAL A 41 -0.09 -15.44 5.89
CA VAL A 41 0.95 -15.10 6.88
C VAL A 41 1.91 -16.27 7.03
N VAL A 42 3.21 -15.98 6.98
CA VAL A 42 4.23 -16.89 7.51
C VAL A 42 4.35 -16.59 9.00
N GLN A 43 3.94 -17.53 9.84
CA GLN A 43 3.84 -17.28 11.29
C GLN A 43 5.17 -17.46 12.03
N VAL A 44 6.05 -18.30 11.48
CA VAL A 44 7.39 -18.57 12.02
C VAL A 44 8.39 -18.77 10.87
N ARG A 45 9.68 -18.49 11.12
CA ARG A 45 10.77 -18.65 10.16
C ARG A 45 10.80 -20.07 9.58
N GLY A 46 10.78 -20.15 8.25
CA GLY A 46 10.77 -21.43 7.51
C GLY A 46 9.40 -22.14 7.47
N GLY A 47 8.38 -21.57 8.13
CA GLY A 47 7.01 -22.07 8.08
C GLY A 47 6.36 -21.84 6.72
N GLN A 48 5.37 -22.67 6.39
CA GLN A 48 4.54 -22.45 5.21
C GLN A 48 3.52 -21.33 5.47
N PRO A 49 3.20 -20.48 4.48
CA PRO A 49 2.18 -19.46 4.64
C PRO A 49 0.80 -20.09 4.92
N THR A 50 0.06 -19.56 5.90
CA THR A 50 -1.31 -20.00 6.23
C THR A 50 -2.33 -18.92 5.90
N THR A 51 -3.59 -19.32 5.65
CA THR A 51 -4.71 -18.40 5.37
C THR A 51 -5.54 -18.05 6.61
N THR A 52 -5.25 -18.69 7.74
CA THR A 52 -5.80 -18.40 9.06
C THR A 52 -4.65 -18.38 10.06
N TRP A 53 -4.76 -17.52 11.08
CA TRP A 53 -3.69 -17.27 12.05
C TRP A 53 -4.23 -16.51 13.29
N PRO A 54 -3.53 -16.55 14.43
CA PRO A 54 -2.42 -17.43 14.72
C PRO A 54 -2.81 -18.90 14.86
N SER A 55 -1.84 -19.78 14.70
CA SER A 55 -1.92 -21.17 15.16
C SER A 55 -2.12 -21.19 16.68
N PRO A 56 -2.87 -22.16 17.24
CA PRO A 56 -3.23 -22.19 18.67
C PRO A 56 -2.05 -22.21 19.65
N ASP A 57 -0.85 -22.61 19.20
CA ASP A 57 0.39 -22.71 19.96
C ASP A 57 1.22 -21.42 19.99
N LEU A 58 0.82 -20.39 19.23
CA LEU A 58 1.51 -19.11 19.18
C LEU A 58 0.85 -18.06 20.09
N PRO A 59 1.61 -17.10 20.63
CA PRO A 59 1.04 -16.01 21.41
C PRO A 59 0.05 -15.19 20.58
N ASN A 60 -1.06 -14.78 21.19
CA ASN A 60 -2.04 -13.88 20.58
C ASN A 60 -2.41 -12.77 21.58
N PHE A 61 -1.81 -11.60 21.38
CA PHE A 61 -2.08 -10.39 22.16
C PHE A 61 -3.06 -9.44 21.46
N GLY A 62 -3.42 -9.73 20.20
CA GLY A 62 -4.36 -8.93 19.42
C GLY A 62 -4.38 -9.29 17.94
N GLY A 63 -5.52 -9.00 17.30
CA GLY A 63 -5.78 -9.29 15.90
C GLY A 63 -5.95 -10.77 15.56
N GLY A 64 -5.53 -11.16 14.35
CA GLY A 64 -5.69 -12.50 13.79
C GLY A 64 -6.87 -12.67 12.84
N GLN A 65 -6.98 -13.87 12.28
CA GLN A 65 -8.01 -14.33 11.35
C GLN A 65 -8.36 -15.80 11.56
N THR A 66 -9.63 -16.08 11.91
CA THR A 66 -10.16 -17.45 12.04
C THR A 66 -10.80 -17.97 10.76
N LEU A 67 -11.16 -17.07 9.84
CA LEU A 67 -11.57 -17.36 8.47
C LEU A 67 -10.57 -16.73 7.49
N PRO A 68 -10.38 -17.29 6.29
CA PRO A 68 -9.58 -16.64 5.27
C PRO A 68 -10.14 -15.25 4.93
N ALA A 69 -9.29 -14.27 4.64
CA ALA A 69 -9.69 -12.99 4.05
C ALA A 69 -9.05 -12.81 2.68
N TYR A 70 -9.75 -12.19 1.74
CA TYR A 70 -9.15 -11.79 0.48
C TYR A 70 -8.10 -10.70 0.69
N SER A 71 -7.07 -10.75 -0.14
CA SER A 71 -5.97 -9.78 -0.12
C SER A 71 -6.21 -8.64 -1.08
N ASP A 72 -5.45 -7.57 -0.91
CA ASP A 72 -5.38 -6.38 -1.74
C ASP A 72 -6.71 -5.58 -1.88
N VAL A 73 -6.80 -4.73 -2.90
CA VAL A 73 -7.99 -3.92 -3.21
C VAL A 73 -9.10 -4.79 -3.77
N GLN A 74 -10.31 -4.62 -3.25
CA GLN A 74 -11.50 -5.40 -3.63
C GLN A 74 -12.39 -4.67 -4.62
N GLN A 75 -12.54 -3.35 -4.49
CA GLN A 75 -13.31 -2.53 -5.44
C GLN A 75 -12.72 -1.12 -5.54
N VAL A 76 -12.86 -0.52 -6.71
CA VAL A 76 -12.56 0.89 -6.97
C VAL A 76 -13.79 1.54 -7.59
N GLY A 77 -14.19 2.69 -7.07
CA GLY A 77 -15.28 3.50 -7.61
C GLY A 77 -14.93 4.97 -7.57
N TYR A 78 -15.75 5.78 -8.23
CA TYR A 78 -15.56 7.22 -8.25
C TYR A 78 -16.89 7.98 -8.32
N SER A 79 -16.87 9.20 -7.81
CA SER A 79 -17.89 10.21 -8.06
C SER A 79 -17.27 11.38 -8.82
N ALA A 80 -17.96 12.52 -8.93
CA ALA A 80 -17.39 13.73 -9.49
C ALA A 80 -16.15 14.20 -8.72
N GLY A 81 -16.19 14.16 -7.38
CA GLY A 81 -15.15 14.71 -6.50
C GLY A 81 -14.20 13.68 -5.90
N TRP A 82 -14.57 12.40 -5.85
CA TRP A 82 -13.87 11.40 -5.05
C TRP A 82 -13.55 10.12 -5.81
N ILE A 83 -12.42 9.51 -5.48
CA ILE A 83 -12.18 8.08 -5.65
C ILE A 83 -12.56 7.38 -4.35
N TYR A 84 -13.14 6.18 -4.45
CA TYR A 84 -13.41 5.29 -3.34
C TYR A 84 -12.72 3.96 -3.56
N VAL A 85 -12.07 3.45 -2.52
CA VAL A 85 -11.34 2.19 -2.54
C VAL A 85 -11.80 1.34 -1.38
N LEU A 86 -12.30 0.15 -1.69
CA LEU A 86 -12.60 -0.89 -0.70
C LEU A 86 -11.42 -1.86 -0.66
N ALA A 87 -10.80 -2.03 0.50
CA ALA A 87 -9.66 -2.93 0.70
C ALA A 87 -9.72 -3.63 2.06
N THR A 88 -9.06 -4.77 2.18
CA THR A 88 -9.01 -5.52 3.44
C THR A 88 -7.91 -5.04 4.39
N GLY A 89 -6.98 -4.19 3.93
CA GLY A 89 -5.79 -3.84 4.71
C GLY A 89 -4.71 -4.94 4.72
N LEU A 90 -4.93 -6.05 3.99
CA LEU A 90 -4.02 -7.19 3.92
C LEU A 90 -3.43 -7.33 2.52
N ALA A 91 -2.15 -7.64 2.41
CA ALA A 91 -1.48 -7.78 1.11
C ALA A 91 -1.48 -9.23 0.59
N SER A 92 -1.32 -9.38 -0.73
CA SER A 92 -1.10 -10.69 -1.37
C SER A 92 0.38 -11.10 -1.45
N HIS A 93 1.32 -10.16 -1.24
CA HIS A 93 2.70 -10.53 -0.98
C HIS A 93 2.80 -11.25 0.37
N GLN A 94 3.92 -11.93 0.60
CA GLN A 94 4.15 -12.61 1.87
C GLN A 94 4.18 -11.60 3.02
N MET A 95 3.35 -11.81 4.04
CA MET A 95 3.36 -11.06 5.30
C MET A 95 4.01 -11.89 6.39
N GLY A 96 4.73 -11.22 7.29
CA GLY A 96 5.44 -11.88 8.39
C GLY A 96 6.60 -12.77 7.91
N PRO A 97 7.22 -13.52 8.85
CA PRO A 97 6.91 -13.56 10.28
C PRO A 97 7.38 -12.30 11.02
N TRP A 98 6.75 -12.03 12.17
CA TRP A 98 7.13 -10.93 13.07
C TRP A 98 7.71 -11.48 14.36
N TYR A 99 8.83 -10.91 14.74
CA TYR A 99 9.57 -11.27 15.94
C TYR A 99 9.77 -10.02 16.79
N VAL A 100 10.03 -10.17 18.09
CA VAL A 100 10.52 -9.07 18.95
C VAL A 100 12.00 -9.22 19.25
N ASP A 101 12.52 -10.44 19.08
CA ASP A 101 13.93 -10.80 19.10
C ASP A 101 14.14 -12.12 18.33
N VAL A 102 15.35 -12.68 18.36
CA VAL A 102 15.69 -13.89 17.59
C VAL A 102 14.88 -15.15 17.96
N GLN A 103 14.16 -15.18 19.09
CA GLN A 103 13.45 -16.35 19.60
C GLN A 103 11.95 -16.13 19.82
N HIS A 104 11.48 -14.89 20.01
CA HIS A 104 10.10 -14.62 20.41
C HIS A 104 9.28 -13.98 19.29
N VAL A 105 8.14 -14.60 18.98
CA VAL A 105 7.13 -14.06 18.05
C VAL A 105 6.41 -12.87 18.70
N LEU A 106 6.18 -11.81 17.93
CA LEU A 106 5.57 -10.55 18.39
C LEU A 106 4.20 -10.75 19.08
N GLY A 107 3.40 -11.70 18.59
CA GLY A 107 2.10 -12.07 19.16
C GLY A 107 0.95 -11.12 18.81
N ASN A 108 1.20 -10.00 18.14
CA ASN A 108 0.17 -9.24 17.43
C ASN A 108 0.06 -9.76 16.00
N TRP A 109 -1.15 -9.88 15.48
CA TRP A 109 -1.41 -10.50 14.18
C TRP A 109 -2.25 -9.60 13.29
N PRO A 110 -1.97 -9.56 11.98
CA PRO A 110 -2.74 -8.70 11.08
C PRO A 110 -4.18 -9.21 10.98
N SER A 111 -5.13 -8.32 10.78
CA SER A 111 -6.55 -8.63 10.65
C SER A 111 -7.13 -7.85 9.48
N ASN A 112 -8.18 -8.40 8.87
CA ASN A 112 -8.96 -7.67 7.89
C ASN A 112 -9.54 -6.41 8.53
N GLN A 113 -9.12 -5.26 8.03
CA GLN A 113 -9.56 -3.93 8.46
C GLN A 113 -10.84 -3.50 7.73
N ASN A 114 -11.10 -4.10 6.57
CA ASN A 114 -12.29 -3.87 5.75
C ASN A 114 -12.67 -2.38 5.58
N LEU A 115 -11.67 -1.60 5.18
CA LEU A 115 -11.76 -0.15 5.12
C LEU A 115 -12.27 0.30 3.75
N MET A 116 -13.11 1.35 3.76
CA MET A 116 -13.41 2.15 2.58
C MET A 116 -12.72 3.49 2.73
N MET A 117 -11.74 3.78 1.88
CA MET A 117 -11.06 5.07 1.85
C MET A 117 -11.52 5.90 0.66
N ARG A 118 -11.46 7.23 0.82
CA ARG A 118 -11.68 8.17 -0.28
C ARG A 118 -10.52 9.12 -0.48
N PHE A 119 -10.32 9.52 -1.73
CA PHE A 119 -9.27 10.47 -2.14
C PHE A 119 -9.85 11.53 -3.07
N SER A 120 -9.43 12.78 -2.91
CA SER A 120 -9.88 13.87 -3.79
C SER A 120 -9.42 13.62 -5.23
N ARG A 121 -10.33 13.80 -6.18
CA ARG A 121 -10.02 13.79 -7.62
C ARG A 121 -9.40 15.10 -8.11
N SER A 122 -9.36 16.10 -7.25
CA SER A 122 -8.83 17.42 -7.57
C SER A 122 -8.07 17.96 -6.36
N PRO A 123 -6.92 17.34 -6.03
CA PRO A 123 -6.09 17.80 -4.92
C PRO A 123 -5.63 19.24 -5.16
N ARG A 124 -5.52 20.01 -4.07
CA ARG A 124 -5.11 21.42 -4.09
C ARG A 124 -4.02 21.65 -3.05
N PRO A 125 -3.03 22.51 -3.32
CA PRO A 125 -2.08 22.95 -2.29
C PRO A 125 -2.83 23.55 -1.12
N ALA A 126 -2.42 23.24 0.11
CA ALA A 126 -2.99 23.85 1.29
C ALA A 126 -2.46 25.28 1.47
N THR A 127 -3.30 26.17 1.99
CA THR A 127 -2.86 27.48 2.52
C THR A 127 -2.31 27.36 3.94
N GLN A 128 -2.78 26.36 4.68
CA GLN A 128 -2.29 25.95 6.00
C GLN A 128 -2.12 24.44 6.02
N HIS A 129 -0.88 23.99 6.15
CA HIS A 129 -0.52 22.58 6.09
C HIS A 129 -0.92 21.84 7.38
N GLN A 130 -1.65 20.73 7.23
CA GLN A 130 -2.08 19.91 8.37
C GLN A 130 -0.99 18.92 8.75
N LEU A 131 -0.85 18.63 10.06
CA LEU A 131 0.06 17.60 10.55
C LEU A 131 -0.39 16.21 10.07
N THR A 132 0.56 15.37 9.69
CA THR A 132 0.35 13.93 9.60
C THR A 132 0.17 13.37 11.03
N GLY A 133 -0.93 12.67 11.30
CA GLY A 133 -1.29 12.19 12.65
C GLY A 133 -0.76 10.79 12.99
N GLY A 134 -1.10 10.30 14.19
CA GLY A 134 -0.87 8.92 14.62
C GLY A 134 -1.94 7.99 14.04
N GLY A 135 -1.74 7.57 12.80
CA GLY A 135 -2.68 6.73 12.05
C GLY A 135 -2.33 6.69 10.56
N ALA A 136 -3.21 6.09 9.78
CA ALA A 136 -3.05 6.09 8.33
C ALA A 136 -3.12 7.52 7.77
N GLN A 137 -2.14 7.90 6.96
CA GLN A 137 -2.05 9.17 6.21
C GLN A 137 -2.38 8.99 4.73
N GLY A 138 -2.84 7.80 4.35
CA GLY A 138 -3.12 7.39 2.99
C GLY A 138 -3.22 5.88 2.86
N LEU A 139 -3.31 5.42 1.62
CA LEU A 139 -3.40 4.01 1.28
C LEU A 139 -2.40 3.67 0.19
N TRP A 140 -1.67 2.58 0.38
CA TRP A 140 -0.88 1.97 -0.68
C TRP A 140 -1.80 1.35 -1.74
N VAL A 141 -1.34 1.20 -2.98
CA VAL A 141 -2.18 0.73 -4.08
C VAL A 141 -2.64 -0.73 -3.92
N ASN A 142 -1.99 -1.50 -3.06
CA ASN A 142 -2.46 -2.82 -2.65
C ASN A 142 -3.43 -2.77 -1.45
N GLY A 143 -3.87 -1.60 -1.00
CA GLY A 143 -4.84 -1.48 0.08
C GLY A 143 -4.29 -1.62 1.50
N VAL A 144 -2.96 -1.71 1.68
CA VAL A 144 -2.31 -1.64 3.01
C VAL A 144 -2.20 -0.18 3.46
N ALA A 145 -2.36 0.06 4.76
CA ALA A 145 -2.32 1.41 5.31
C ALA A 145 -0.90 2.03 5.22
N MET A 146 -0.85 3.31 4.88
CA MET A 146 0.37 4.12 4.90
C MET A 146 0.40 4.91 6.19
N PHE A 147 1.38 4.67 7.06
CA PHE A 147 1.60 5.46 8.28
C PHE A 147 2.74 6.45 8.07
N ASN A 148 2.81 7.44 8.96
CA ASN A 148 3.93 8.38 8.97
C ASN A 148 5.11 7.84 9.78
N MET A 149 6.14 8.66 10.00
CA MET A 149 7.36 8.32 10.72
C MET A 149 7.18 8.12 12.25
N LEU A 150 5.99 8.32 12.81
CA LEU A 150 5.76 8.39 14.26
C LEU A 150 5.14 7.10 14.80
N ASP A 151 5.52 6.73 16.03
CA ASP A 151 4.93 5.60 16.77
C ASP A 151 3.97 6.06 17.89
N THR A 152 3.66 7.36 17.93
CA THR A 152 2.86 8.06 18.96
C THR A 152 3.53 8.23 20.34
N PHE A 153 4.79 7.85 20.52
CA PHE A 153 5.56 8.11 21.73
C PHE A 153 6.41 9.38 21.59
N ALA A 154 6.67 10.04 22.72
CA ALA A 154 7.57 11.18 22.79
C ALA A 154 8.27 11.24 24.16
N TRP A 155 9.43 11.86 24.20
CA TRP A 155 10.18 12.06 25.43
C TRP A 155 9.38 12.88 26.46
N ASN A 156 9.46 12.45 27.72
CA ASN A 156 8.96 13.20 28.86
C ASN A 156 10.12 13.69 29.72
N SER A 157 10.38 15.00 29.73
CA SER A 157 11.40 15.61 30.57
C SER A 157 11.05 15.61 32.06
N GLN A 158 9.80 15.35 32.44
CA GLN A 158 9.38 15.25 33.85
C GLN A 158 9.61 13.86 34.42
N THR A 159 9.32 12.81 33.64
CA THR A 159 9.48 11.40 34.08
C THR A 159 10.78 10.77 33.57
N MET A 160 11.50 11.47 32.69
CA MET A 160 12.74 11.04 32.06
C MET A 160 12.59 9.73 31.27
N ARG A 161 11.48 9.58 30.54
CA ARG A 161 11.14 8.39 29.75
C ARG A 161 10.36 8.74 28.49
N ASP A 162 10.43 7.89 27.48
CA ASP A 162 9.48 7.92 26.35
C ASP A 162 8.12 7.41 26.79
N GLU A 163 7.06 8.17 26.48
CA GLU A 163 5.69 7.86 26.89
C GLU A 163 4.70 8.16 25.76
N PRO A 164 3.51 7.51 25.76
CA PRO A 164 2.44 7.84 24.83
C PRO A 164 2.12 9.34 24.90
N SER A 165 2.12 10.00 23.75
CA SER A 165 2.09 11.46 23.66
C SER A 165 0.81 12.02 23.03
N MET A 166 -0.14 11.16 22.68
CA MET A 166 -1.46 11.56 22.15
C MET A 166 -2.24 12.51 23.08
N ASN A 167 -1.91 12.55 24.39
CA ASN A 167 -2.50 13.46 25.38
C ASN A 167 -1.52 14.57 25.84
N ARG A 168 -0.37 14.72 25.15
CA ARG A 168 0.70 15.66 25.51
C ARG A 168 1.01 16.57 24.31
N PRO A 169 0.11 17.54 23.99
CA PRO A 169 0.23 18.37 22.80
C PRO A 169 1.49 19.26 22.78
N SER A 170 2.16 19.43 23.93
CA SER A 170 3.41 20.16 24.06
C SER A 170 4.67 19.28 23.94
N ALA A 171 4.53 18.00 23.57
CA ALA A 171 5.67 17.12 23.37
C ALA A 171 6.50 17.57 22.15
N ILE A 172 7.81 17.69 22.32
CA ILE A 172 8.73 18.16 21.28
C ILE A 172 9.47 17.00 20.64
N TRP A 173 10.06 16.09 21.42
CA TRP A 173 10.91 15.03 20.90
C TRP A 173 10.06 13.79 20.62
N TRP A 174 9.54 13.70 19.39
CA TRP A 174 8.67 12.62 18.94
C TRP A 174 9.49 11.46 18.41
N ARG A 175 9.15 10.25 18.85
CA ARG A 175 9.94 9.07 18.54
C ARG A 175 9.67 8.58 17.12
N ASN A 176 10.75 8.18 16.46
CA ASN A 176 10.80 7.71 15.08
C ASN A 176 10.50 6.20 15.06
N ALA A 177 9.34 5.82 14.53
CA ALA A 177 8.85 4.44 14.52
C ALA A 177 9.83 3.47 13.85
N VAL A 178 10.47 3.91 12.76
CA VAL A 178 11.41 3.06 12.00
C VAL A 178 12.61 2.61 12.83
N LEU A 179 13.02 3.40 13.83
CA LEU A 179 14.09 3.01 14.74
C LEU A 179 13.53 2.35 16.00
N ALA A 180 12.46 2.89 16.57
CA ALA A 180 11.91 2.41 17.84
C ALA A 180 11.20 1.06 17.73
N GLU A 181 10.62 0.78 16.57
CA GLU A 181 9.80 -0.41 16.32
C GLU A 181 10.47 -1.37 15.33
N ALA A 182 11.70 -1.08 14.90
CA ALA A 182 12.46 -1.84 13.89
C ALA A 182 12.42 -3.36 14.11
N ASN A 183 12.54 -3.79 15.37
CA ASN A 183 12.54 -5.20 15.73
C ASN A 183 11.23 -5.90 15.40
N SER A 184 10.11 -5.17 15.38
CA SER A 184 8.76 -5.69 15.16
C SER A 184 8.36 -5.76 13.69
N PHE A 185 9.18 -5.28 12.77
CA PHE A 185 8.88 -5.28 11.33
C PHE A 185 9.15 -6.65 10.70
N ASP A 186 8.33 -7.03 9.72
CA ASP A 186 8.64 -8.16 8.85
C ASP A 186 9.69 -7.80 7.81
N ALA A 187 10.08 -8.78 6.99
CA ALA A 187 11.06 -8.57 5.92
C ALA A 187 10.60 -7.53 4.87
N GLY A 188 9.31 -7.22 4.81
CA GLY A 188 8.74 -6.20 3.93
C GLY A 188 8.79 -4.78 4.51
N ASN A 189 9.25 -4.61 5.76
CA ASN A 189 9.18 -3.39 6.56
C ASN A 189 7.77 -3.00 7.04
N ALA A 190 6.86 -3.97 7.20
CA ALA A 190 5.55 -3.72 7.77
C ALA A 190 5.31 -4.52 9.04
N HIS A 191 4.38 -4.03 9.84
CA HIS A 191 3.93 -4.68 11.06
C HIS A 191 2.51 -4.29 11.41
N GLN A 192 2.05 -4.70 12.59
CA GLN A 192 0.72 -4.42 13.09
C GLN A 192 0.71 -4.20 14.61
N PRO A 193 -0.15 -3.29 15.09
CA PRO A 193 -0.44 -3.16 16.51
C PRO A 193 -1.51 -4.21 16.92
N PRO A 194 -1.93 -4.26 18.20
CA PRO A 194 -2.97 -5.19 18.66
C PRO A 194 -4.33 -5.09 17.94
N SER A 195 -4.62 -3.97 17.26
CA SER A 195 -5.82 -3.83 16.41
C SER A 195 -5.74 -4.61 15.09
N GLY A 196 -4.57 -5.16 14.75
CA GLY A 196 -4.34 -5.94 13.55
C GLY A 196 -4.21 -5.11 12.26
N GLN A 197 -4.13 -3.78 12.35
CA GLN A 197 -3.91 -2.94 11.17
C GLN A 197 -2.49 -3.12 10.65
N TYR A 198 -2.32 -3.94 9.61
CA TYR A 198 -1.05 -4.09 8.92
C TYR A 198 -0.71 -2.80 8.16
N HIS A 199 0.50 -2.28 8.34
CA HIS A 199 0.90 -0.99 7.79
C HIS A 199 2.41 -0.83 7.65
N TYR A 200 2.81 0.18 6.87
CA TYR A 200 4.20 0.61 6.69
C TYR A 200 4.42 2.00 7.31
N HIS A 201 5.48 2.13 8.09
CA HIS A 201 6.05 3.43 8.50
C HIS A 201 7.11 3.95 7.52
N ASP A 202 7.70 3.06 6.72
CA ASP A 202 8.84 3.38 5.85
C ASP A 202 8.67 2.89 4.39
N ASN A 203 9.78 2.76 3.67
CA ASN A 203 9.86 2.21 2.32
C ASN A 203 9.11 0.86 2.23
N PRO A 204 7.95 0.78 1.54
CA PRO A 204 7.15 -0.43 1.47
C PRO A 204 7.78 -1.42 0.48
N VAL A 205 8.91 -2.02 0.85
CA VAL A 205 9.79 -2.73 -0.07
C VAL A 205 9.13 -3.98 -0.66
N ALA A 206 8.25 -4.63 0.11
CA ALA A 206 7.42 -5.74 -0.38
C ALA A 206 6.39 -5.31 -1.43
N LEU A 207 5.74 -4.16 -1.24
CA LEU A 207 4.85 -3.56 -2.26
C LEU A 207 5.63 -3.18 -3.51
N ARG A 208 6.81 -2.56 -3.36
CA ARG A 208 7.66 -2.22 -4.50
C ARG A 208 8.03 -3.47 -5.30
N ALA A 209 8.38 -4.57 -4.64
CA ALA A 209 8.58 -5.85 -5.31
C ALA A 209 7.31 -6.40 -5.97
N GLN A 210 6.16 -6.34 -5.29
CA GLN A 210 4.85 -6.75 -5.82
C GLN A 210 4.48 -6.00 -7.11
N LEU A 211 4.90 -4.73 -7.21
CA LEU A 211 4.70 -3.89 -8.39
C LEU A 211 5.84 -3.97 -9.40
N GLY A 212 6.98 -4.59 -9.08
CA GLY A 212 8.19 -4.52 -9.90
C GLY A 212 8.79 -3.12 -10.00
N ASP A 213 8.71 -2.33 -8.92
CA ASP A 213 9.24 -0.97 -8.80
C ASP A 213 10.68 -0.99 -8.26
N HIS A 214 11.63 -1.35 -9.12
CA HIS A 214 13.07 -1.35 -8.83
C HIS A 214 13.52 -2.27 -7.67
N VAL A 215 12.66 -3.20 -7.24
CA VAL A 215 12.96 -4.20 -6.22
C VAL A 215 12.75 -5.60 -6.77
N ALA A 216 13.73 -6.47 -6.59
CA ALA A 216 13.60 -7.90 -6.83
C ALA A 216 13.56 -8.67 -5.50
N ILE A 217 13.04 -9.89 -5.54
CA ILE A 217 13.07 -10.82 -4.41
C ILE A 217 14.15 -11.86 -4.72
N ASP A 218 15.11 -12.01 -3.81
CA ASP A 218 16.06 -13.12 -3.86
C ASP A 218 15.29 -14.44 -3.66
N PRO A 219 15.29 -15.35 -4.65
CA PRO A 219 14.49 -16.58 -4.58
C PRO A 219 14.99 -17.58 -3.53
N LEU A 220 16.22 -17.44 -3.04
CA LEU A 220 16.82 -18.31 -2.03
C LEU A 220 16.61 -17.72 -0.63
N THR A 221 16.94 -16.44 -0.46
CA THR A 221 16.94 -15.80 0.86
C THR A 221 15.63 -15.10 1.19
N HIS A 222 14.74 -14.93 0.21
CA HIS A 222 13.50 -14.14 0.30
C HIS A 222 13.74 -12.70 0.75
N LYS A 223 14.95 -12.19 0.55
CA LYS A 223 15.31 -10.80 0.82
C LYS A 223 14.91 -9.93 -0.36
N TYR A 224 14.47 -8.72 -0.05
CA TYR A 224 14.23 -7.69 -1.05
C TYR A 224 15.55 -6.99 -1.40
N LEU A 225 15.82 -6.86 -2.70
CA LEU A 225 17.04 -6.29 -3.23
C LEU A 225 16.70 -5.13 -4.15
N GLU A 226 17.31 -3.98 -3.89
CA GLU A 226 17.24 -2.83 -4.78
C GLU A 226 18.00 -3.14 -6.07
N THR A 227 17.34 -3.05 -7.22
CA THR A 227 17.86 -3.53 -8.52
C THR A 227 18.07 -2.43 -9.55
N ASN A 228 17.57 -1.21 -9.30
CA ASN A 228 17.58 -0.08 -10.22
C ASN A 228 17.33 -0.51 -11.68
N LEU A 229 16.13 -1.02 -11.95
CA LEU A 229 15.72 -1.61 -13.25
C LEU A 229 15.69 -0.61 -14.43
N GLY A 230 15.97 0.67 -14.18
CA GLY A 230 15.75 1.77 -15.12
C GLY A 230 14.27 2.15 -15.23
N GLY A 231 14.00 3.45 -15.43
CA GLY A 231 12.64 3.98 -15.54
C GLY A 231 12.16 4.75 -14.32
N HIS A 232 11.11 5.55 -14.50
CA HIS A 232 10.48 6.28 -13.40
C HIS A 232 9.74 5.31 -12.47
N SER A 233 9.77 5.57 -11.16
CA SER A 233 9.02 4.75 -10.22
C SER A 233 7.52 4.77 -10.50
N LYS A 234 6.83 3.72 -10.05
CA LYS A 234 5.37 3.60 -10.14
C LYS A 234 4.69 4.41 -9.03
N ILE A 235 3.40 4.73 -9.23
CA ILE A 235 2.53 5.15 -8.13
C ILE A 235 2.41 3.98 -7.16
N LEU A 236 2.90 4.18 -5.94
CA LEU A 236 2.82 3.21 -4.86
C LEU A 236 1.59 3.43 -4.00
N GLY A 237 1.08 4.65 -3.89
CA GLY A 237 -0.07 4.96 -3.05
C GLY A 237 -0.65 6.35 -3.29
N TRP A 238 -1.68 6.68 -2.50
CA TRP A 238 -2.34 7.98 -2.49
C TRP A 238 -2.40 8.49 -1.06
N ALA A 239 -1.96 9.74 -0.87
CA ALA A 239 -2.03 10.43 0.42
C ALA A 239 -3.45 10.98 0.65
N ASP A 240 -3.82 11.23 1.90
CA ASP A 240 -5.15 11.74 2.27
C ASP A 240 -5.47 13.14 1.74
N ASP A 241 -4.45 13.89 1.26
CA ASP A 241 -4.63 15.14 0.53
C ASP A 241 -4.91 14.96 -0.97
N GLY A 242 -4.91 13.72 -1.46
CA GLY A 242 -5.23 13.32 -2.83
C GLY A 242 -4.05 13.35 -3.79
N TYR A 243 -2.84 13.68 -3.36
CA TYR A 243 -1.64 13.61 -4.21
C TYR A 243 -1.06 12.19 -4.28
N PRO A 244 -0.47 11.80 -5.43
CA PRO A 244 0.14 10.49 -5.59
C PRO A 244 1.45 10.38 -4.81
N VAL A 245 1.74 9.17 -4.34
CA VAL A 245 3.01 8.79 -3.71
C VAL A 245 3.73 7.81 -4.63
N TYR A 246 4.92 8.19 -5.09
CA TYR A 246 5.76 7.39 -5.97
C TYR A 246 6.86 6.64 -5.21
N GLY A 247 7.42 5.61 -5.84
CA GLY A 247 8.68 5.00 -5.41
C GLY A 247 9.87 5.96 -5.53
N PRO A 248 11.09 5.52 -5.20
CA PRO A 248 12.22 6.42 -4.96
C PRO A 248 12.88 7.01 -6.21
N TYR A 249 12.44 6.68 -7.43
CA TYR A 249 13.07 7.15 -8.66
C TYR A 249 12.17 8.07 -9.47
N GLY A 250 12.74 9.17 -9.96
CA GLY A 250 12.06 10.14 -10.80
C GLY A 250 12.99 10.80 -11.81
N PHE A 251 12.44 11.66 -12.67
CA PHE A 251 13.24 12.43 -13.64
C PHE A 251 14.20 13.39 -12.93
N ALA A 252 15.45 13.48 -13.38
CA ALA A 252 16.46 14.37 -12.81
C ALA A 252 16.00 15.83 -12.91
N ASN A 253 15.54 16.24 -14.09
CA ASN A 253 14.86 17.51 -14.26
C ASN A 253 13.35 17.31 -14.09
N PRO A 254 12.71 17.90 -13.06
CA PRO A 254 11.29 17.70 -12.79
C PRO A 254 10.36 18.17 -13.93
N ASN A 255 10.85 19.03 -14.84
CA ASN A 255 10.06 19.59 -15.94
C ASN A 255 10.33 18.92 -17.29
N ASP A 256 11.23 17.94 -17.34
CA ASP A 256 11.67 17.27 -18.57
C ASP A 256 11.61 15.74 -18.42
N PRO A 257 10.58 15.08 -18.99
CA PRO A 257 10.43 13.63 -18.93
C PRO A 257 11.44 12.88 -19.81
N THR A 258 12.28 13.59 -20.57
CA THR A 258 13.39 13.00 -21.32
C THR A 258 14.71 13.03 -20.55
N SER A 259 14.73 13.69 -19.38
CA SER A 259 15.92 13.72 -18.53
C SER A 259 16.19 12.35 -17.89
N PRO A 260 17.45 12.09 -17.47
CA PRO A 260 17.80 10.82 -16.83
C PRO A 260 16.93 10.52 -15.60
N ILE A 261 16.76 9.24 -15.31
CA ILE A 261 16.14 8.81 -14.05
C ILE A 261 17.19 8.82 -12.94
N VAL A 262 16.84 9.41 -11.80
CA VAL A 262 17.68 9.46 -10.61
C VAL A 262 16.88 9.11 -9.36
N ARG A 263 17.57 8.62 -8.34
CA ARG A 263 16.99 8.44 -7.00
C ARG A 263 16.70 9.82 -6.40
N MET A 264 15.48 10.03 -5.94
CA MET A 264 15.06 11.25 -5.27
C MET A 264 15.72 11.38 -3.90
N ARG A 265 16.38 12.51 -3.64
CA ARG A 265 17.05 12.81 -2.38
C ARG A 265 16.15 13.66 -1.50
N THR A 266 15.85 13.17 -0.30
CA THR A 266 15.29 13.96 0.81
C THR A 266 16.21 15.12 1.16
N GLY A 267 15.64 16.25 1.59
CA GLY A 267 16.40 17.36 2.16
C GLY A 267 16.73 17.18 3.64
N TYR A 268 16.19 16.16 4.30
CA TYR A 268 16.43 15.92 5.71
C TYR A 268 17.74 15.15 5.96
N ILE A 269 18.50 15.59 6.95
CA ILE A 269 19.78 14.99 7.36
C ILE A 269 19.91 14.95 8.88
N LEU A 270 20.66 13.98 9.41
CA LEU A 270 20.91 13.86 10.84
C LEU A 270 21.73 15.04 11.37
N ARG A 271 21.40 15.49 12.58
CA ARG A 271 22.11 16.54 13.32
C ARG A 271 23.34 15.98 14.01
N ASN A 272 24.35 15.66 13.19
CA ASN A 272 25.61 15.03 13.59
C ASN A 272 26.84 15.96 13.45
N GLY A 273 26.64 17.25 13.14
CA GLY A 273 27.72 18.22 12.91
C GLY A 273 28.21 18.31 11.46
N GLN A 274 27.74 17.44 10.57
CA GLN A 274 28.02 17.52 9.14
C GLN A 274 27.01 18.43 8.44
N PHE A 275 27.37 18.93 7.26
CA PHE A 275 26.50 19.76 6.41
C PHE A 275 25.92 21.00 7.12
N GLY A 276 26.64 21.54 8.11
CA GLY A 276 26.21 22.72 8.87
C GLY A 276 25.19 22.44 9.97
N THR A 277 24.86 21.17 10.24
CA THR A 277 23.96 20.79 11.34
C THR A 277 24.61 20.98 12.71
N THR A 278 23.77 21.07 13.76
CA THR A 278 24.26 20.95 15.14
C THR A 278 24.78 19.54 15.40
N ASN A 279 25.88 19.37 16.14
CA ASN A 279 26.33 18.04 16.58
C ASN A 279 25.65 17.68 17.92
N LEU A 280 24.50 17.00 17.85
CA LEU A 280 23.72 16.67 19.05
C LEU A 280 24.43 15.71 20.01
N ALA A 281 25.38 14.90 19.52
CA ALA A 281 26.19 14.04 20.39
C ALA A 281 27.15 14.86 21.28
N ALA A 282 27.58 16.04 20.82
CA ALA A 282 28.43 16.94 21.57
C ALA A 282 27.65 17.97 22.41
N THR A 283 26.55 18.51 21.86
CA THR A 283 25.81 19.60 22.50
C THR A 283 24.62 19.16 23.34
N GLY A 284 24.18 17.92 23.19
CA GLY A 284 22.89 17.44 23.70
C GLY A 284 21.71 17.96 22.89
N ARG A 285 20.51 17.43 23.21
CA ARG A 285 19.22 17.78 22.61
C ARG A 285 18.64 19.06 23.23
N HIS A 286 19.42 20.14 23.14
CA HIS A 286 19.09 21.45 23.74
C HIS A 286 18.61 22.48 22.71
N SER A 287 18.58 22.10 21.43
CA SER A 287 18.11 22.96 20.35
C SER A 287 17.38 22.16 19.29
N LEU A 288 16.58 22.83 18.47
CA LEU A 288 15.86 22.28 17.32
C LEU A 288 16.40 22.85 16.01
N GLY A 289 16.19 22.09 14.93
CA GLY A 289 16.25 22.62 13.57
C GLY A 289 15.15 23.65 13.32
N HIS A 290 15.34 24.50 12.31
CA HIS A 290 14.40 25.54 11.93
C HIS A 290 12.98 24.99 11.67
N TRP A 291 12.85 23.98 10.79
CA TRP A 291 11.57 23.32 10.52
C TRP A 291 10.87 22.81 11.80
N ALA A 292 11.62 22.20 12.71
CA ALA A 292 11.06 21.61 13.93
C ALA A 292 10.60 22.69 14.92
N ALA A 293 11.41 23.75 15.09
CA ALA A 293 11.05 24.88 15.94
C ALA A 293 9.77 25.59 15.43
N GLN A 294 9.63 25.74 14.10
CA GLN A 294 8.42 26.28 13.48
C GLN A 294 7.22 25.37 13.69
N LEU A 295 7.37 24.06 13.46
CA LEU A 295 6.30 23.07 13.63
C LEU A 295 5.74 23.06 15.06
N HIS A 296 6.63 23.07 16.05
CA HIS A 296 6.29 23.04 17.48
C HIS A 296 5.91 24.42 18.04
N ASN A 297 6.10 25.49 17.26
CA ASN A 297 5.92 26.87 17.68
C ASN A 297 6.71 27.22 18.96
N VAL A 298 8.00 26.88 18.97
CA VAL A 298 8.94 27.17 20.06
C VAL A 298 10.22 27.81 19.52
N ALA A 299 11.05 28.36 20.41
CA ALA A 299 12.36 28.86 20.02
C ALA A 299 13.31 27.71 19.63
N MET A 300 14.23 27.96 18.69
CA MET A 300 15.25 26.97 18.30
C MET A 300 16.18 26.60 19.45
N GLN A 301 16.56 27.58 20.28
CA GLN A 301 17.21 27.29 21.55
C GLN A 301 16.13 27.00 22.60
N LEU A 302 16.18 25.80 23.17
CA LEU A 302 15.13 25.30 24.04
C LEU A 302 15.34 25.77 25.48
N ALA A 303 14.24 25.91 26.23
CA ALA A 303 14.32 26.03 27.67
C ALA A 303 14.66 24.66 28.30
N PRO A 304 15.26 24.60 29.51
CA PRO A 304 15.66 23.33 30.13
C PRO A 304 14.54 22.29 30.27
N ASN A 305 13.30 22.73 30.48
CA ASN A 305 12.13 21.84 30.56
C ASN A 305 11.70 21.24 29.21
N GLN A 306 12.28 21.71 28.10
CA GLN A 306 12.02 21.25 26.73
C GLN A 306 13.16 20.37 26.18
N PHE A 307 14.24 20.19 26.93
CA PHE A 307 15.37 19.37 26.50
C PHE A 307 14.96 17.91 26.26
N GLY A 308 15.55 17.33 25.22
CA GLY A 308 15.50 15.89 24.97
C GLY A 308 16.55 15.16 25.79
N PRO A 309 16.56 13.82 25.79
CA PRO A 309 17.62 13.06 26.45
C PRO A 309 18.95 13.25 25.72
N ASN A 310 20.05 12.93 26.40
CA ASN A 310 21.36 12.89 25.75
C ASN A 310 21.39 11.82 24.64
N VAL A 311 22.27 12.01 23.66
CA VAL A 311 22.52 10.98 22.64
C VAL A 311 23.39 9.90 23.29
N ASP A 312 22.85 8.69 23.42
CA ASP A 312 23.51 7.54 24.03
C ASP A 312 23.05 6.22 23.36
N GLN A 313 23.35 5.07 23.98
CA GLN A 313 22.96 3.76 23.45
C GLN A 313 21.45 3.49 23.53
N ILE A 314 20.73 4.13 24.45
CA ILE A 314 19.29 3.97 24.66
C ILE A 314 18.52 4.96 23.76
N HIS A 315 19.03 6.19 23.63
CA HIS A 315 18.46 7.26 22.81
C HIS A 315 19.45 7.66 21.70
N PRO A 316 19.76 6.75 20.76
CA PRO A 316 20.72 7.02 19.69
C PRO A 316 20.27 8.18 18.81
N LEU A 317 21.22 8.78 18.08
CA LEU A 317 20.90 9.85 17.15
C LEU A 317 19.93 9.36 16.07
N GLY A 318 18.85 10.11 15.82
CA GLY A 318 17.80 9.77 14.86
C GLY A 318 16.58 9.09 15.49
N ILE A 319 16.65 8.71 16.77
CA ILE A 319 15.52 8.11 17.50
C ILE A 319 14.35 9.08 17.64
N TYR A 320 14.62 10.39 17.62
CA TYR A 320 13.59 11.42 17.55
C TYR A 320 13.57 12.08 16.18
N THR A 321 12.38 12.45 15.71
CA THR A 321 12.24 13.13 14.41
C THR A 321 12.94 14.49 14.38
N GLU A 322 13.05 15.13 15.54
CA GLU A 322 13.73 16.41 15.78
C GLU A 322 15.26 16.29 15.81
N ASP A 323 15.81 15.07 15.70
CA ASP A 323 17.24 14.83 15.48
C ASP A 323 17.66 15.10 14.02
N PHE A 324 16.73 15.50 13.14
CA PHE A 324 16.99 15.84 11.75
C PHE A 324 16.88 17.36 11.51
N ASP A 325 17.76 17.90 10.68
CA ASP A 325 17.66 19.24 10.08
C ASP A 325 17.20 19.12 8.63
N PHE A 326 16.55 20.17 8.11
CA PHE A 326 16.25 20.29 6.69
C PHE A 326 17.33 21.14 6.02
N LEU A 327 18.01 20.60 5.01
CA LEU A 327 19.13 21.26 4.31
C LEU A 327 18.76 22.63 3.72
N GLY A 328 17.51 22.83 3.31
CA GLY A 328 17.05 24.13 2.80
C GLY A 328 17.14 25.24 3.85
N ASP A 329 16.95 24.92 5.14
CA ASP A 329 17.12 25.87 6.24
C ASP A 329 18.59 26.19 6.52
N LEU A 330 19.50 25.34 6.02
CA LEU A 330 20.95 25.46 6.18
C LEU A 330 21.64 26.01 4.91
N GLY A 331 20.85 26.54 3.96
CA GLY A 331 21.36 27.13 2.72
C GLY A 331 21.60 26.14 1.57
N GLY A 332 21.23 24.87 1.73
CA GLY A 332 21.23 23.89 0.65
C GLY A 332 20.19 24.22 -0.43
N GLN A 333 20.43 23.76 -1.65
CA GLN A 333 19.64 24.09 -2.83
C GLN A 333 18.91 22.87 -3.43
N VAL A 334 17.61 23.03 -3.68
CA VAL A 334 16.78 22.05 -4.40
C VAL A 334 17.34 21.80 -5.81
N GLY A 335 17.36 20.55 -6.24
CA GLY A 335 17.92 20.08 -7.52
C GLY A 335 19.43 19.97 -7.55
N ARG A 336 20.13 20.44 -6.51
CA ARG A 336 21.59 20.33 -6.37
C ARG A 336 21.96 19.44 -5.20
N ASP A 337 21.60 19.83 -3.99
CA ASP A 337 22.00 19.15 -2.76
C ASP A 337 20.96 18.09 -2.35
N PHE A 338 19.69 18.38 -2.60
CA PHE A 338 18.54 17.50 -2.41
C PHE A 338 17.46 17.77 -3.47
N ASP A 339 16.48 16.89 -3.64
CA ASP A 339 15.48 16.99 -4.72
C ASP A 339 14.05 17.27 -4.23
N LEU A 340 13.78 17.00 -2.94
CA LEU A 340 12.45 17.05 -2.35
C LEU A 340 12.31 18.18 -1.33
N ASP A 341 11.13 18.77 -1.25
CA ASP A 341 10.79 19.84 -0.32
C ASP A 341 10.57 19.30 1.13
N PRO A 342 10.26 20.16 2.12
CA PRO A 342 10.02 19.72 3.50
C PRO A 342 8.85 18.74 3.68
N PHE A 343 7.94 18.63 2.72
CA PHE A 343 6.84 17.65 2.79
C PHE A 343 7.25 16.30 2.18
N ASN A 344 8.50 16.17 1.72
CA ASN A 344 9.06 15.02 1.04
C ASN A 344 8.46 14.77 -0.35
N GLY A 345 8.13 15.85 -1.05
CA GLY A 345 7.66 15.80 -2.43
C GLY A 345 8.23 16.91 -3.30
N ARG A 346 7.71 17.01 -4.52
CA ARG A 346 7.98 18.13 -5.45
C ARG A 346 6.93 18.19 -6.55
N PHE A 347 6.80 19.36 -7.17
CA PHE A 347 6.14 19.46 -8.47
C PHE A 347 7.04 18.89 -9.56
N CYS A 348 6.52 17.91 -10.30
CA CYS A 348 7.23 17.31 -11.42
C CYS A 348 6.27 16.67 -12.43
N LYS A 349 6.75 16.47 -13.66
CA LYS A 349 6.15 15.58 -14.62
C LYS A 349 6.43 14.14 -14.23
N THR A 350 5.48 13.27 -14.51
CA THR A 350 5.61 11.81 -14.35
C THR A 350 5.02 11.13 -15.59
N PRO A 351 5.23 9.82 -15.79
CA PRO A 351 4.59 9.09 -16.90
C PRO A 351 3.06 9.23 -16.90
N GLU A 352 2.43 9.25 -15.73
CA GLU A 352 0.98 9.38 -15.58
C GLU A 352 0.49 10.84 -15.61
N TYR A 353 1.36 11.79 -15.25
CA TYR A 353 1.08 13.23 -15.23
C TYR A 353 2.07 13.99 -16.12
N PRO A 354 1.96 13.90 -17.46
CA PRO A 354 2.90 14.53 -18.39
C PRO A 354 2.85 16.07 -18.36
N ASN A 355 1.76 16.64 -17.86
CA ASN A 355 1.61 18.08 -17.63
C ASN A 355 2.09 18.53 -16.24
N GLY A 356 2.52 17.60 -15.40
CA GLY A 356 2.97 17.85 -14.04
C GLY A 356 1.88 17.65 -12.98
N THR A 357 2.32 17.22 -11.80
CA THR A 357 1.56 17.19 -10.55
C THR A 357 2.54 17.46 -9.40
N TYR A 358 2.01 17.82 -8.22
CA TYR A 358 2.76 17.56 -7.00
C TYR A 358 2.73 16.07 -6.71
N ALA A 359 3.86 15.52 -6.26
CA ALA A 359 4.00 14.11 -5.92
C ALA A 359 4.92 13.95 -4.70
N TYR A 360 4.53 13.08 -3.78
CA TYR A 360 5.41 12.58 -2.72
C TYR A 360 6.26 11.43 -3.23
N PHE A 361 7.40 11.20 -2.60
CA PHE A 361 8.31 10.12 -2.97
C PHE A 361 8.70 9.29 -1.75
N VAL A 362 8.70 7.97 -1.90
CA VAL A 362 9.41 7.10 -0.97
C VAL A 362 10.90 7.44 -1.05
N THR A 363 11.57 7.62 0.08
CA THR A 363 12.98 7.98 0.12
C THR A 363 13.84 6.87 0.70
N ILE A 364 14.90 6.53 -0.03
CA ILE A 364 15.90 5.52 0.36
C ILE A 364 17.30 6.12 0.27
N ASN A 365 18.24 5.59 1.04
CA ASN A 365 19.67 5.84 0.93
C ASN A 365 20.25 5.12 -0.31
N PRO A 366 21.51 5.42 -0.71
CA PRO A 366 22.16 4.73 -1.83
C PRO A 366 22.22 3.20 -1.70
N ASP A 367 22.20 2.67 -0.48
CA ASP A 367 22.22 1.22 -0.20
C ASP A 367 20.83 0.58 -0.17
N GLY A 368 19.78 1.35 -0.43
CA GLY A 368 18.39 0.88 -0.41
C GLY A 368 17.71 0.92 0.97
N SER A 369 18.45 1.27 2.04
CA SER A 369 17.84 1.45 3.36
C SER A 369 16.90 2.67 3.38
N PRO A 370 15.84 2.68 4.21
CA PRO A 370 14.95 3.84 4.30
C PRO A 370 15.68 5.12 4.69
N ALA A 371 15.31 6.25 4.06
CA ALA A 371 15.83 7.57 4.40
C ALA A 371 14.70 8.47 4.90
N TYR A 372 14.87 9.11 6.05
CA TYR A 372 13.86 10.00 6.66
C TYR A 372 13.44 11.13 5.69
N PRO A 373 12.14 11.50 5.61
CA PRO A 373 11.00 11.04 6.40
C PRO A 373 10.26 9.84 5.81
N TYR A 374 10.94 9.09 4.93
CA TYR A 374 10.51 7.84 4.30
C TYR A 374 9.42 7.97 3.25
N THR A 375 8.35 8.73 3.50
CA THR A 375 7.21 8.90 2.59
C THR A 375 6.71 10.34 2.55
N ILE A 376 6.07 10.80 3.63
CA ILE A 376 5.53 12.15 3.78
C ILE A 376 6.21 12.80 4.98
N GLY A 377 6.53 14.09 4.87
CA GLY A 377 7.03 14.89 5.99
C GLY A 377 6.01 15.01 7.13
N ARG A 378 6.30 15.82 8.15
CA ARG A 378 5.41 15.99 9.32
C ARG A 378 4.06 16.63 8.98
N GLN A 379 3.91 17.16 7.77
CA GLN A 379 2.70 17.80 7.28
C GLN A 379 2.39 17.38 5.85
N PHE A 380 1.11 17.42 5.48
CA PHE A 380 0.68 17.33 4.09
C PHE A 380 0.94 18.64 3.34
N PHE A 381 1.41 18.53 2.10
CA PHE A 381 1.45 19.62 1.14
C PHE A 381 0.04 20.10 0.77
N GLY A 382 -0.90 19.18 0.52
CA GLY A 382 -2.25 19.49 0.06
C GLY A 382 -3.30 19.59 1.16
N GLU A 383 -4.52 19.93 0.75
CA GLU A 383 -5.70 19.90 1.61
C GLU A 383 -6.12 18.46 1.95
N ALA A 384 -5.67 17.97 3.12
CA ALA A 384 -6.01 16.65 3.66
C ALA A 384 -7.52 16.53 3.98
N SER A 385 -8.29 16.00 3.02
CA SER A 385 -9.76 15.88 3.08
C SER A 385 -10.28 14.47 2.80
N GLY A 386 -9.36 13.57 2.41
CA GLY A 386 -9.57 12.14 2.25
C GLY A 386 -9.65 11.39 3.58
N GLY A 387 -9.42 10.08 3.51
CA GLY A 387 -9.42 9.18 4.67
C GLY A 387 -10.56 8.16 4.66
N ILE A 388 -10.74 7.47 5.79
CA ILE A 388 -11.71 6.39 5.94
C ILE A 388 -13.14 6.92 6.02
N VAL A 389 -14.07 6.27 5.32
CA VAL A 389 -15.50 6.57 5.32
C VAL A 389 -16.33 5.32 5.63
N GLN A 390 -17.38 5.49 6.45
CA GLN A 390 -18.24 4.39 6.90
C GLN A 390 -19.40 4.09 5.95
N LYS A 391 -19.76 5.05 5.10
CA LYS A 391 -20.85 4.95 4.12
C LYS A 391 -20.63 5.92 2.96
N LEU A 392 -21.27 5.62 1.83
CA LEU A 392 -21.36 6.54 0.70
C LEU A 392 -22.41 7.62 0.98
N THR A 393 -22.08 8.87 0.65
CA THR A 393 -22.97 10.04 0.79
C THR A 393 -23.35 10.65 -0.55
N GLU A 394 -22.90 10.05 -1.64
CA GLU A 394 -23.12 10.50 -3.02
C GLU A 394 -23.21 9.30 -3.96
N VAL A 395 -23.66 9.55 -5.18
CA VAL A 395 -23.72 8.51 -6.22
C VAL A 395 -22.30 8.17 -6.67
N VAL A 396 -21.93 6.92 -6.50
CA VAL A 396 -20.64 6.38 -6.94
C VAL A 396 -20.83 5.51 -8.17
N THR A 397 -19.95 5.68 -9.15
CA THR A 397 -19.81 4.78 -10.28
C THR A 397 -18.73 3.76 -9.96
N LEU A 398 -19.07 2.48 -10.01
CA LEU A 398 -18.10 1.39 -9.90
C LEU A 398 -17.18 1.39 -11.13
N ALA A 399 -15.88 1.50 -10.91
CA ALA A 399 -14.86 1.42 -11.96
C ALA A 399 -14.27 0.02 -12.09
N ARG A 400 -13.95 -0.62 -10.96
CA ARG A 400 -13.30 -1.94 -10.94
C ARG A 400 -13.87 -2.80 -9.83
N ASN A 401 -14.19 -4.04 -10.19
CA ASN A 401 -14.40 -5.13 -9.25
C ASN A 401 -13.16 -6.03 -9.26
N ALA A 402 -12.76 -6.43 -8.06
CA ALA A 402 -11.66 -7.34 -7.80
C ALA A 402 -12.05 -8.28 -6.65
N GLY A 403 -11.13 -9.16 -6.27
CA GLY A 403 -11.35 -10.12 -5.19
C GLY A 403 -12.62 -10.95 -5.40
N PRO A 404 -13.48 -11.13 -4.39
CA PRO A 404 -14.70 -11.93 -4.50
C PRO A 404 -15.75 -11.30 -5.43
N PHE A 405 -15.57 -10.07 -5.88
CA PHE A 405 -16.46 -9.39 -6.83
C PHE A 405 -16.01 -9.53 -8.29
N SER A 406 -14.84 -10.13 -8.51
CA SER A 406 -14.26 -10.26 -9.84
C SER A 406 -15.21 -11.00 -10.78
N PRO A 407 -15.56 -10.43 -11.95
CA PRO A 407 -16.34 -11.16 -12.93
C PRO A 407 -15.52 -12.34 -13.47
N THR A 408 -16.16 -13.50 -13.58
CA THR A 408 -15.58 -14.69 -14.21
C THR A 408 -15.39 -14.45 -15.71
N LYS A 409 -14.19 -14.69 -16.22
CA LYS A 409 -13.82 -14.55 -17.64
C LYS A 409 -13.26 -15.87 -18.16
N ILE A 410 -13.73 -16.30 -19.32
CA ILE A 410 -13.06 -17.39 -20.05
C ILE A 410 -11.76 -16.81 -20.62
N LEU A 411 -10.63 -17.41 -20.27
CA LEU A 411 -9.29 -16.99 -20.67
C LEU A 411 -8.81 -17.77 -21.89
N ARG A 412 -9.14 -19.07 -21.94
CA ARG A 412 -8.74 -19.95 -23.03
C ARG A 412 -9.74 -21.09 -23.21
N LEU A 413 -9.98 -21.45 -24.47
CA LEU A 413 -10.73 -22.65 -24.83
C LEU A 413 -9.93 -23.44 -25.87
N THR A 414 -9.69 -24.73 -25.61
CA THR A 414 -8.97 -25.62 -26.53
C THR A 414 -9.76 -26.88 -26.80
N ARG A 415 -9.64 -27.40 -28.03
CA ARG A 415 -10.31 -28.63 -28.47
C ARG A 415 -9.30 -29.59 -29.07
N SER A 416 -8.98 -30.66 -28.34
CA SER A 416 -8.11 -31.74 -28.80
C SER A 416 -8.53 -33.05 -28.13
N GLY A 417 -9.51 -33.74 -28.71
CA GLY A 417 -10.20 -34.88 -28.09
C GLY A 417 -11.23 -34.43 -27.04
N GLN A 418 -10.78 -33.73 -26.00
CA GLN A 418 -11.62 -33.07 -24.99
C GLN A 418 -11.67 -31.55 -25.21
N ILE A 419 -12.67 -30.89 -24.61
CA ILE A 419 -12.71 -29.43 -24.49
C ILE A 419 -12.08 -29.06 -23.15
N ALA A 420 -11.06 -28.22 -23.19
CA ALA A 420 -10.49 -27.61 -22.00
C ALA A 420 -10.89 -26.14 -21.93
N ILE A 421 -11.40 -25.72 -20.78
CA ILE A 421 -11.87 -24.36 -20.51
C ILE A 421 -11.03 -23.82 -19.36
N THR A 422 -10.17 -22.85 -19.68
CA THR A 422 -9.42 -22.08 -18.68
C THR A 422 -10.17 -20.78 -18.41
N PHE A 423 -10.47 -20.50 -17.15
CA PHE A 423 -11.21 -19.30 -16.77
C PHE A 423 -10.63 -18.66 -15.50
N SER A 424 -10.82 -17.36 -15.37
CA SER A 424 -10.45 -16.63 -14.16
C SER A 424 -11.36 -17.04 -13.02
N SER A 425 -10.78 -17.36 -11.87
CA SER A 425 -11.49 -17.78 -10.68
C SER A 425 -10.96 -17.02 -9.46
N VAL A 426 -11.56 -17.28 -8.30
CA VAL A 426 -11.13 -16.76 -7.00
C VAL A 426 -10.97 -17.93 -6.05
N GLU A 427 -10.02 -17.87 -5.12
CA GLU A 427 -9.85 -18.89 -4.07
C GLU A 427 -11.16 -19.07 -3.29
N GLY A 428 -11.49 -20.32 -2.95
CA GLY A 428 -12.76 -20.67 -2.31
C GLY A 428 -14.00 -20.60 -3.22
N GLY A 429 -13.88 -20.26 -4.50
CA GLY A 429 -15.02 -20.22 -5.42
C GLY A 429 -15.47 -21.59 -5.90
N HIS A 430 -16.78 -21.79 -6.00
CA HIS A 430 -17.40 -22.96 -6.63
C HIS A 430 -18.16 -22.53 -7.89
N TYR A 431 -18.01 -23.29 -8.97
CA TYR A 431 -18.49 -22.90 -10.28
C TYR A 431 -19.42 -23.95 -10.91
N LYS A 432 -20.35 -23.44 -11.71
CA LYS A 432 -21.15 -24.21 -12.66
C LYS A 432 -20.74 -23.84 -14.08
N ILE A 433 -20.58 -24.85 -14.94
CA ILE A 433 -20.33 -24.68 -16.37
C ILE A 433 -21.55 -25.21 -17.13
N GLU A 434 -22.09 -24.38 -18.01
CA GLU A 434 -23.17 -24.73 -18.93
C GLU A 434 -22.73 -24.49 -20.36
N ALA A 435 -23.25 -25.28 -21.29
CA ALA A 435 -22.98 -25.12 -22.71
C ALA A 435 -24.27 -24.99 -23.53
N SER A 436 -24.18 -24.28 -24.65
CA SER A 436 -25.27 -24.09 -25.60
C SER A 436 -24.77 -24.35 -27.03
N ASP A 437 -25.70 -24.73 -27.90
CA ASP A 437 -25.48 -24.80 -29.35
C ASP A 437 -25.46 -23.40 -29.99
N GLY A 438 -25.85 -22.36 -29.23
CA GLY A 438 -25.88 -20.97 -29.67
C GLY A 438 -27.10 -20.60 -30.51
N THR A 439 -27.96 -21.57 -30.84
CA THR A 439 -29.12 -21.38 -31.72
C THR A 439 -30.45 -21.65 -31.04
N SER A 440 -30.49 -22.58 -30.08
CA SER A 440 -31.72 -23.00 -29.42
C SER A 440 -32.11 -22.14 -28.22
N GLY A 441 -31.17 -21.33 -27.71
CA GLY A 441 -31.32 -20.63 -26.42
C GLY A 441 -31.25 -21.55 -25.19
N ASN A 442 -31.14 -22.88 -25.40
CA ASN A 442 -31.06 -23.85 -24.32
C ASN A 442 -29.63 -23.95 -23.78
N TRP A 443 -29.53 -24.12 -22.46
CA TRP A 443 -28.28 -24.32 -21.74
C TRP A 443 -28.28 -25.68 -21.08
N VAL A 444 -27.26 -26.49 -21.37
CA VAL A 444 -27.07 -27.82 -20.81
C VAL A 444 -25.97 -27.76 -19.77
N LEU A 445 -26.21 -28.34 -18.60
CA LEU A 445 -25.22 -28.47 -17.55
C LEU A 445 -24.05 -29.36 -18.01
N VAL A 446 -22.83 -28.85 -17.89
CA VAL A 446 -21.58 -29.56 -18.22
C VAL A 446 -20.84 -29.97 -16.95
N ALA A 447 -20.72 -29.04 -16.00
CA ALA A 447 -20.10 -29.29 -14.71
C ALA A 447 -20.83 -28.50 -13.62
N GLN A 448 -20.91 -29.07 -12.43
CA GLN A 448 -21.45 -28.43 -11.25
C GLN A 448 -20.46 -28.58 -10.09
N ASP A 449 -20.48 -27.62 -9.19
CA ASP A 449 -19.67 -27.61 -7.97
C ASP A 449 -18.16 -27.75 -8.23
N LEU A 450 -17.71 -27.17 -9.35
CA LEU A 450 -16.30 -27.15 -9.71
C LEU A 450 -15.57 -26.18 -8.77
N ARG A 451 -14.77 -26.74 -7.86
CA ARG A 451 -13.94 -25.96 -6.95
C ARG A 451 -12.83 -25.24 -7.70
N SER A 452 -12.62 -23.98 -7.33
CA SER A 452 -11.54 -23.14 -7.84
C SER A 452 -10.16 -23.72 -7.54
N ALA A 453 -9.25 -23.65 -8.51
CA ALA A 453 -7.82 -23.92 -8.33
C ALA A 453 -7.01 -22.67 -7.94
N GLY A 454 -7.67 -21.55 -7.63
CA GLY A 454 -7.04 -20.27 -7.27
C GLY A 454 -7.52 -19.12 -8.14
N LEU A 455 -6.59 -18.36 -8.71
CA LEU A 455 -6.92 -17.24 -9.61
C LEU A 455 -7.31 -17.69 -11.03
N THR A 456 -7.00 -18.94 -11.38
CA THR A 456 -7.35 -19.54 -12.66
C THR A 456 -7.70 -21.00 -12.45
N THR A 457 -8.78 -21.45 -13.05
CA THR A 457 -9.24 -22.83 -13.00
C THR A 457 -9.32 -23.38 -14.43
N ILE A 458 -8.90 -24.64 -14.59
CA ILE A 458 -9.00 -25.38 -15.85
C ILE A 458 -9.97 -26.53 -15.64
N TYR A 459 -10.99 -26.59 -16.49
CA TYR A 459 -11.90 -27.72 -16.56
C TYR A 459 -11.69 -28.47 -17.87
N HIS A 460 -11.72 -29.80 -17.81
CA HIS A 460 -11.74 -30.68 -18.98
C HIS A 460 -13.07 -31.42 -19.02
N THR A 461 -13.73 -31.42 -20.17
CA THR A 461 -14.89 -32.29 -20.39
C THR A 461 -14.48 -33.75 -20.33
N ASP A 462 -15.42 -34.64 -19.98
CA ASP A 462 -15.19 -36.08 -20.02
C ASP A 462 -14.77 -36.57 -21.41
N ALA A 463 -14.05 -37.69 -21.44
CA ALA A 463 -13.69 -38.36 -22.69
C ALA A 463 -14.97 -38.78 -23.43
N GLY A 464 -15.12 -38.37 -24.69
CA GLY A 464 -16.32 -38.66 -25.48
C GLY A 464 -17.50 -37.72 -25.27
N TYR A 465 -17.30 -36.56 -24.59
CA TYR A 465 -18.31 -35.52 -24.47
C TYR A 465 -18.93 -35.17 -25.84
N SER A 466 -20.25 -35.39 -25.96
CA SER A 466 -21.04 -35.17 -27.18
C SER A 466 -22.07 -34.05 -27.05
N GLY A 467 -22.06 -33.32 -25.92
CA GLY A 467 -22.98 -32.22 -25.66
C GLY A 467 -22.68 -30.95 -26.46
N PRO A 468 -23.48 -29.88 -26.28
CA PRO A 468 -23.27 -28.62 -26.96
C PRO A 468 -21.86 -28.05 -26.68
N SER A 469 -21.23 -27.46 -27.69
CA SER A 469 -19.84 -26.99 -27.57
C SER A 469 -19.57 -25.65 -28.27
N ALA A 470 -20.64 -24.95 -28.69
CA ALA A 470 -20.52 -23.69 -29.40
C ALA A 470 -20.28 -22.52 -28.44
N ILE A 471 -21.04 -22.47 -27.34
CA ILE A 471 -20.94 -21.39 -26.34
C ILE A 471 -20.89 -22.00 -24.94
N PHE A 472 -20.01 -21.46 -24.10
CA PHE A 472 -19.92 -21.82 -22.69
C PHE A 472 -20.29 -20.64 -21.81
N ARG A 473 -20.95 -20.93 -20.70
CA ARG A 473 -21.25 -20.00 -19.62
C ARG A 473 -20.68 -20.57 -18.33
N ILE A 474 -19.93 -19.74 -17.60
CA ILE A 474 -19.37 -20.10 -16.31
C ILE A 474 -19.99 -19.18 -15.27
N THR A 475 -20.54 -19.77 -14.21
CA THR A 475 -21.22 -19.05 -13.14
C THR A 475 -20.57 -19.41 -11.82
N LEU A 476 -20.08 -18.41 -11.08
CA LEU A 476 -19.75 -18.55 -9.67
C LEU A 476 -21.06 -18.81 -8.89
N THR A 477 -21.20 -20.00 -8.31
CA THR A 477 -22.42 -20.41 -7.61
C THR A 477 -22.36 -20.12 -6.12
N SER A 478 -21.17 -20.21 -5.51
CA SER A 478 -20.95 -19.95 -4.10
C SER A 478 -19.46 -19.67 -3.82
N LEU A 479 -19.20 -19.09 -2.64
CA LEU A 479 -17.88 -18.95 -2.06
C LEU A 479 -17.84 -19.75 -0.76
N GLU A 480 -16.71 -20.40 -0.49
CA GLU A 480 -16.37 -20.92 0.84
C GLU A 480 -16.44 -19.78 1.87
N PRO A 481 -16.70 -20.10 3.16
CA PRO A 481 -16.69 -19.09 4.22
C PRO A 481 -15.37 -18.32 4.25
N TYR A 482 -15.47 -17.01 4.21
CA TYR A 482 -14.34 -16.08 4.32
C TYR A 482 -14.76 -14.92 5.22
N ASP A 483 -13.78 -14.25 5.80
CA ASP A 483 -14.02 -13.14 6.70
C ASP A 483 -14.54 -11.92 5.93
N VAL A 484 -15.75 -11.52 6.31
CA VAL A 484 -16.45 -10.32 5.83
C VAL A 484 -16.68 -9.32 6.96
N THR A 485 -16.08 -9.53 8.14
CA THR A 485 -16.27 -8.67 9.32
C THR A 485 -15.81 -7.25 9.04
N GLY A 486 -16.48 -6.25 9.62
CA GLY A 486 -16.15 -4.83 9.46
C GLY A 486 -16.59 -4.21 8.12
N ARG A 487 -17.34 -4.92 7.28
CA ARG A 487 -17.74 -4.43 5.96
C ARG A 487 -18.61 -3.19 6.07
N PRO A 488 -18.34 -2.11 5.32
CA PRO A 488 -19.25 -0.97 5.25
C PRO A 488 -20.66 -1.46 4.91
N SER A 489 -21.67 -0.79 5.46
CA SER A 489 -23.10 -1.15 5.28
C SER A 489 -23.57 -1.25 3.82
N SER A 490 -22.74 -0.81 2.87
CA SER A 490 -22.93 -0.93 1.42
C SER A 490 -21.58 -1.19 0.75
N ASN A 491 -21.53 -2.14 -0.19
CA ASN A 491 -20.44 -2.21 -1.17
C ASN A 491 -20.48 -0.99 -2.10
N LEU A 492 -19.40 -0.79 -2.88
CA LEU A 492 -19.52 0.04 -4.06
C LEU A 492 -20.58 -0.60 -5.00
N PRO A 493 -21.45 0.23 -5.61
CA PRO A 493 -22.68 -0.21 -6.27
C PRO A 493 -22.50 -1.18 -7.44
#